data_AF-F5SW87-F1
#
_entry.id   AF-F5SW87-F1
#
_cell.length_a   1.000
_cell.length_b   1.000
_cell.length_c   1.000
_cell.angle_alpha   90.00
_cell.angle_beta   90.00
_cell.angle_gamma   90.00
#
_symmetry.space_group_name_H-M   'P 1'
#
loop_
_entity.id
_entity.type
_entity.pdbx_description
1 polymer ?
#
loop_
_entity_poly.entity_id
_entity_poly.type
_entity_poly.pdbx_seq_one_letter_code
_entity_poly.pdbx_strand_id
1 'polypeptide(L)'
;MNTSPSYTKIRQLIKQLENIISEEHHYLLSELNTEIEQLVTVLPDTLLSGEYLAKPELDGSSGCYRRGQESVFYCPRCYETQQDLIATQRINSRLRVCPQCIASIKPAK
;
A
#
# COMPACT_ATOMS: atom_id res chain seq x y z
N MET A 1 -14.04 3.69 -17.06
CA MET A 1 -13.92 3.94 -15.62
C MET A 1 -14.00 2.60 -14.91
N ASN A 2 -12.85 1.97 -14.65
CA ASN A 2 -12.79 0.65 -14.02
C ASN A 2 -12.85 0.85 -12.50
N THR A 3 -14.06 0.83 -11.93
CA THR A 3 -14.21 0.88 -10.47
C THR A 3 -13.86 -0.48 -9.88
N SER A 4 -12.78 -0.54 -9.11
CA SER A 4 -12.33 -1.75 -8.42
C SER A 4 -13.46 -2.31 -7.53
N PRO A 5 -13.68 -3.64 -7.46
CA PRO A 5 -14.82 -4.24 -6.77
C PRO A 5 -14.92 -3.85 -5.28
N SER A 6 -13.80 -3.52 -4.64
CA SER A 6 -13.75 -3.04 -3.26
C SER A 6 -14.42 -1.66 -3.08
N TYR A 7 -14.17 -0.75 -4.01
CA TYR A 7 -14.74 0.61 -3.99
C TYR A 7 -16.25 0.61 -4.18
N THR A 8 -16.76 -0.26 -5.07
CA THR A 8 -18.20 -0.46 -5.27
C THR A 8 -18.88 -0.95 -3.99
N LYS A 9 -18.22 -1.85 -3.25
CA LYS A 9 -18.73 -2.36 -1.96
C LYS A 9 -18.74 -1.28 -0.87
N ILE A 10 -17.70 -0.45 -0.77
CA ILE A 10 -17.65 0.65 0.19
C ILE A 10 -18.78 1.65 -0.08
N ARG A 11 -19.01 2.03 -1.34
CA ARG A 11 -20.12 2.91 -1.71
C ARG A 11 -21.49 2.33 -1.38
N GLN A 12 -21.66 1.02 -1.54
CA GLN A 12 -22.90 0.35 -1.15
C GLN A 12 -23.15 0.42 0.37
N LEU A 13 -22.11 0.21 1.18
CA LEU A 13 -22.20 0.32 2.64
C LEU A 13 -22.53 1.75 3.09
N ILE A 14 -21.94 2.76 2.45
CA ILE A 14 -22.23 4.17 2.75
C ILE A 14 -23.69 4.52 2.45
N LYS A 15 -24.24 4.05 1.33
CA LYS A 15 -25.67 4.21 1.01
C LYS A 15 -26.59 3.51 2.00
N GLN A 16 -26.17 2.38 2.54
CA GLN A 16 -26.93 1.70 3.60
C GLN A 16 -26.91 2.51 4.90
N LEU A 17 -25.77 3.10 5.25
CA LEU A 17 -25.62 3.95 6.44
C LEU A 17 -26.42 5.25 6.34
N GLU A 18 -26.58 5.82 5.15
CA GLU A 18 -27.40 7.02 4.90
C GLU A 18 -28.85 6.86 5.36
N ASN A 19 -29.39 5.64 5.30
CA ASN A 19 -30.74 5.31 5.74
C ASN A 19 -30.85 4.97 7.24
N ILE A 20 -29.72 4.81 7.94
CA ILE A 20 -29.65 4.40 9.35
C ILE A 20 -29.31 5.59 10.24
N ILE A 21 -28.51 6.52 9.72
CA ILE A 21 -27.96 7.65 10.47
C ILE A 21 -28.90 8.86 10.33
N SER A 22 -29.13 9.56 11.44
CA SER A 22 -29.85 10.83 11.50
C SER A 22 -29.29 11.86 10.50
N GLU A 23 -30.16 12.66 9.90
CA GLU A 23 -29.79 13.71 8.92
C GLU A 23 -28.71 14.67 9.44
N GLU A 24 -28.64 14.89 10.75
CA GLU A 24 -27.64 15.75 11.40
C GLU A 24 -26.18 15.28 11.17
N HIS A 25 -25.97 14.01 10.88
CA HIS A 25 -24.65 13.42 10.65
C HIS A 25 -24.39 13.08 9.18
N HIS A 26 -25.30 13.43 8.26
CA HIS A 26 -25.11 13.19 6.83
C HIS A 26 -23.89 13.95 6.26
N TYR A 27 -23.49 15.05 6.89
CA TYR A 27 -22.25 15.75 6.53
C TYR A 27 -21.00 14.84 6.66
N LEU A 28 -20.95 13.96 7.67
CA LEU A 28 -19.84 13.01 7.86
C LEU A 28 -19.81 11.96 6.74
N LEU A 29 -20.97 11.55 6.23
CA LEU A 29 -21.06 10.64 5.08
C LEU A 29 -20.58 11.32 3.79
N SER A 30 -20.87 12.61 3.62
CA SER A 30 -20.36 13.41 2.51
C SER A 30 -18.83 13.57 2.59
N GLU A 31 -18.30 13.82 3.78
CA GLU A 31 -16.87 13.97 4.03
C GLU A 31 -16.13 12.64 3.79
N LEU A 32 -16.66 11.53 4.30
CA LEU A 32 -16.13 10.19 4.02
C LEU A 32 -16.14 9.84 2.53
N ASN A 33 -17.21 10.17 1.81
CA ASN A 33 -17.25 9.97 0.35
C ASN A 33 -16.17 10.80 -0.35
N THR A 34 -15.93 12.02 0.10
CA THR A 34 -14.91 12.92 -0.47
C THR A 34 -13.51 12.36 -0.23
N GLU A 35 -13.21 11.90 0.99
CA GLU A 35 -11.93 11.25 1.32
C GLU A 35 -11.71 9.96 0.51
N ILE A 36 -12.76 9.16 0.30
CA ILE A 36 -12.69 7.94 -0.52
C ILE A 36 -12.40 8.29 -1.99
N GLU A 37 -13.03 9.32 -2.55
CA GLU A 37 -12.72 9.79 -3.91
C GLU A 37 -11.27 10.25 -4.05
N GLN A 38 -10.76 10.97 -3.05
CA GLN A 38 -9.37 11.40 -3.02
C GLN A 38 -8.41 10.20 -2.95
N LEU A 39 -8.73 9.18 -2.15
CA LEU A 39 -7.94 7.95 -2.11
C LEU A 39 -7.95 7.20 -3.46
N VAL A 40 -9.10 7.12 -4.14
CA VAL A 40 -9.19 6.46 -5.46
C VAL A 40 -8.44 7.25 -6.55
N THR A 41 -8.39 8.57 -6.45
CA THR A 41 -7.69 9.43 -7.43
C THR A 41 -6.19 9.54 -7.19
N VAL A 42 -5.73 9.38 -5.94
CA VAL A 42 -4.31 9.44 -5.57
C VAL A 42 -3.61 8.08 -5.74
N LEU A 43 -4.35 6.97 -5.68
CA LEU A 43 -3.78 5.64 -5.86
C LEU A 43 -3.75 5.29 -7.36
N PRO A 44 -2.56 5.15 -7.99
CA PRO A 44 -2.49 4.62 -9.35
C PRO A 44 -3.11 3.22 -9.41
N ASP A 45 -3.80 2.90 -10.51
CA ASP A 45 -4.49 1.62 -10.78
C ASP A 45 -3.64 0.37 -10.48
N THR A 46 -2.32 0.50 -10.43
CA THR A 46 -1.36 -0.55 -10.06
C THR A 46 -1.46 -1.03 -8.62
N LEU A 47 -2.09 -0.28 -7.70
CA LEU A 47 -2.21 -0.63 -6.27
C LEU A 47 -3.46 -1.47 -5.93
N LEU A 48 -4.37 -1.66 -6.89
CA LEU A 48 -5.68 -2.31 -6.66
C LEU A 48 -5.75 -3.78 -7.12
N SER A 49 -4.67 -4.31 -7.71
CA SER A 49 -4.49 -5.75 -7.87
C SER A 49 -4.18 -6.36 -6.50
N GLY A 50 -4.87 -7.43 -6.12
CA GLY A 50 -4.75 -8.07 -4.80
C GLY A 50 -3.33 -8.49 -4.38
N GLU A 51 -2.36 -8.47 -5.29
CA GLU A 51 -0.93 -8.64 -5.01
C GLU A 51 -0.29 -7.45 -4.26
N TYR A 52 -0.83 -6.23 -4.37
CA TYR A 52 -0.30 -5.06 -3.62
C TYR A 52 -0.69 -5.06 -2.14
N LEU A 53 -1.79 -5.74 -1.81
CA LEU A 53 -2.22 -6.00 -0.42
C LEU A 53 -1.50 -7.21 0.18
N ALA A 54 -0.82 -8.01 -0.62
CA ALA A 54 -0.04 -9.12 -0.10
C ALA A 54 1.13 -8.58 0.73
N LYS A 55 1.33 -9.20 1.91
CA LYS A 55 2.52 -8.96 2.72
C LYS A 55 3.75 -9.18 1.84
N PRO A 56 4.69 -8.21 1.76
CA PRO A 56 5.87 -8.40 0.95
C PRO A 56 6.66 -9.61 1.44
N GLU A 57 7.25 -10.34 0.51
CA GLU A 57 8.03 -11.54 0.78
C GLU A 57 9.52 -11.22 0.78
N LEU A 58 10.27 -11.84 1.68
CA LEU A 58 11.72 -11.64 1.73
C LEU A 58 12.37 -12.36 0.56
N ASP A 59 13.02 -11.62 -0.32
CA ASP A 59 13.80 -12.16 -1.42
C ASP A 59 15.22 -12.48 -0.94
N GLY A 60 15.56 -13.77 -0.85
CA GLY A 60 16.87 -14.22 -0.37
C GLY A 60 18.04 -13.72 -1.22
N SER A 61 17.82 -13.52 -2.53
CA SER A 61 18.86 -13.11 -3.48
C SER A 61 19.33 -11.66 -3.27
N SER A 62 18.44 -10.80 -2.78
CA SER A 62 18.72 -9.38 -2.50
C SER A 62 18.84 -9.07 -1.00
N GLY A 63 18.22 -9.91 -0.15
CA GLY A 63 18.03 -9.64 1.27
C GLY A 63 16.97 -8.57 1.55
N CYS A 64 16.19 -8.17 0.55
CA CYS A 64 15.14 -7.17 0.64
C CYS A 64 13.74 -7.80 0.55
N TYR A 65 12.73 -7.05 0.97
CA TYR A 65 11.34 -7.40 0.71
C TYR A 65 10.97 -7.09 -0.75
N ARG A 66 10.10 -7.89 -1.37
CA ARG A 66 9.49 -7.61 -2.69
C ARG A 66 7.99 -7.89 -2.62
N ARG A 67 7.19 -7.22 -3.44
CA ARG A 67 5.77 -7.54 -3.62
C ARG A 67 5.57 -8.27 -4.93
N GLY A 68 4.94 -9.44 -4.90
CA GLY A 68 4.64 -10.22 -6.09
C GLY A 68 5.84 -10.32 -7.05
N GLN A 69 5.64 -9.98 -8.32
CA GLN A 69 6.67 -9.98 -9.36
C GLN A 69 7.30 -8.59 -9.63
N GLU A 70 7.19 -7.65 -8.70
CA GLU A 70 7.78 -6.32 -8.89
C GLU A 70 9.31 -6.37 -8.94
N SER A 71 9.89 -5.42 -9.69
CA SER A 71 11.34 -5.19 -9.75
C SER A 71 11.86 -4.33 -8.59
N VAL A 72 10.95 -3.78 -7.77
CA VAL A 72 11.27 -2.90 -6.65
C VAL A 72 11.55 -3.73 -5.40
N PHE A 73 12.61 -3.36 -4.69
CA PHE A 73 13.06 -4.01 -3.46
C PHE A 73 12.94 -3.06 -2.27
N TYR A 74 12.29 -3.51 -1.20
CA TYR A 74 11.96 -2.74 -0.01
C TYR A 74 12.84 -3.11 1.19
N CYS A 75 13.10 -2.13 2.06
CA CYS A 75 13.96 -2.30 3.22
C CYS A 75 13.30 -3.20 4.28
N PRO A 76 13.96 -4.29 4.72
CA PRO A 76 13.42 -5.15 5.77
C PRO A 76 13.32 -4.45 7.12
N ARG A 77 14.30 -3.62 7.47
CA ARG A 77 14.34 -2.92 8.75
C ARG A 77 13.20 -1.91 8.90
N CYS A 78 12.92 -1.12 7.87
CA CYS A 78 11.81 -0.15 7.88
C CYS A 78 10.47 -0.86 7.94
N TYR A 79 10.32 -1.95 7.18
CA TYR A 79 9.08 -2.71 7.18
C TYR A 79 8.82 -3.40 8.52
N GLU A 80 9.82 -4.04 9.13
CA GLU A 80 9.63 -4.74 10.41
C GLU A 80 9.37 -3.80 11.60
N THR A 81 9.94 -2.59 11.58
CA THR A 81 9.80 -1.63 12.68
C THR A 81 8.59 -0.72 12.55
N GLN A 82 8.28 -0.28 11.34
CA GLN A 82 7.29 0.79 11.09
C GLN A 82 6.20 0.35 10.10
N GLN A 83 6.28 -0.87 9.54
CA GLN A 83 5.46 -1.32 8.41
C GLN A 83 5.61 -0.44 7.15
N ASP A 84 6.70 0.33 7.07
CA ASP A 84 7.00 1.24 5.98
C ASP A 84 7.74 0.55 4.83
N LEU A 85 7.26 0.80 3.61
CA LEU A 85 7.82 0.24 2.38
C LEU A 85 8.74 1.23 1.68
N ILE A 86 10.00 1.19 2.10
CA ILE A 86 11.03 2.09 1.59
C ILE A 86 11.84 1.39 0.51
N ALA A 87 11.78 1.94 -0.70
CA ALA A 87 12.56 1.44 -1.83
C ALA A 87 14.07 1.57 -1.55
N THR A 88 14.78 0.47 -1.74
CA THR A 88 16.24 0.39 -1.52
C THR A 88 16.99 0.72 -2.80
N GLN A 89 18.14 1.39 -2.65
CA GLN A 89 19.04 1.68 -3.76
C GLN A 89 20.09 0.58 -3.90
N ARG A 90 20.32 0.12 -5.13
CA ARG A 90 21.38 -0.86 -5.42
C ARG A 90 22.72 -0.15 -5.52
N ILE A 91 23.69 -0.61 -4.74
CA ILE A 91 25.08 -0.13 -4.83
C ILE A 91 25.89 -1.06 -5.72
N ASN A 92 25.73 -2.39 -5.55
CA ASN A 92 26.35 -3.39 -6.40
C ASN A 92 25.53 -4.71 -6.39
N SER A 93 26.09 -5.80 -6.91
CA SER A 93 25.40 -7.10 -6.96
C SER A 93 25.18 -7.76 -5.60
N ARG A 94 25.90 -7.35 -4.56
CA ARG A 94 25.87 -7.95 -3.21
C ARG A 94 25.45 -6.97 -2.12
N LEU A 95 25.08 -5.74 -2.49
CA LEU A 95 24.79 -4.68 -1.54
C LEU A 95 23.72 -3.73 -2.06
N ARG A 96 22.72 -3.52 -1.22
CA ARG A 96 21.73 -2.45 -1.34
C ARG A 96 21.75 -1.60 -0.07
N VAL A 97 21.27 -0.37 -0.17
CA VAL A 97 21.14 0.54 0.97
C VAL A 97 19.72 1.07 1.06
N CYS A 98 19.21 1.22 2.28
CA CYS A 98 17.98 1.96 2.51
C CYS A 98 18.27 3.47 2.60
N PRO A 99 17.65 4.33 1.78
CA PRO A 99 17.88 5.77 1.84
C PRO A 99 17.36 6.43 3.12
N GLN A 100 16.38 5.83 3.81
CA GLN A 100 15.80 6.40 5.04
C GLN A 100 16.59 6.03 6.29
N CYS A 101 16.89 4.74 6.50
CA CYS A 101 17.55 4.26 7.72
C CYS A 101 19.04 3.95 7.53
N ILE A 102 19.58 4.17 6.32
CA ILE A 102 20.99 3.94 5.94
C ILE A 102 21.44 2.49 6.18
N ALA A 103 20.48 1.56 6.36
CA ALA A 103 20.77 0.16 6.57
C ALA A 103 21.43 -0.44 5.32
N SER A 104 22.59 -1.07 5.53
CA SER A 104 23.25 -1.90 4.53
C SER A 104 22.58 -3.26 4.48
N ILE A 105 22.05 -3.63 3.32
CA ILE A 105 21.28 -4.85 3.11
C ILE A 105 22.07 -5.77 2.18
N LYS A 106 22.26 -7.01 2.63
CA LYS A 106 23.03 -8.03 1.93
C LYS A 106 22.13 -9.24 1.65
N PRO A 107 22.39 -9.99 0.56
CA PRO A 107 21.69 -11.24 0.28
C PRO A 107 21.71 -12.20 1.47
N ALA A 108 20.57 -12.84 1.71
CA ALA A 108 20.43 -13.85 2.76
C ALA A 108 20.94 -15.20 2.25
N LYS A 109 22.27 -15.28 2.03
CA LYS A 109 23.07 -16.45 1.64
C LYS A 109 22.57 -17.29 0.46
#